data_AF-A0A958PCK0-F1
#
_entry.id   AF-A0A958PCK0-F1
#
_cell.length_a   1.000
_cell.length_b   1.000
_cell.length_c   1.000
_cell.angle_alpha   90.00
_cell.angle_beta   90.00
_cell.angle_gamma   90.00
#
_symmetry.space_group_name_H-M   'P 1'
#
loop_
_entity.id
_entity.type
_entity.pdbx_description
1 polymer ?
#
loop_
_entity_poly.entity_id
_entity_poly.type
_entity_poly.pdbx_seq_one_letter_code
_entity_poly.pdbx_strand_id
1 'polypeptide(L)'
;MIRAIPFYLTILIALPSCAIIDKSNKNPHNALLTSGYGVLSNKDIESASDGMVKPVPPYTPNSSYRYWQCFPTKTVSLKCRSWKDDKTIMGEGDIKIYSNDEQHEYGFRRAWEIQHCKKHLKTWIEITKNAKIVCLLGVPAGQEDKAIHSKKVTIKGWVWDRLKTKKGCDSYFEGDCP
;
A
#
# COMPACT_ATOMS: atom_id res chain seq x y z
N MET A 1 -38.20 26.02 -58.44
CA MET A 1 -38.48 25.52 -57.08
C MET A 1 -37.27 24.76 -56.58
N ILE A 2 -36.45 25.36 -55.72
CA ILE A 2 -35.31 24.70 -55.07
C ILE A 2 -35.51 24.92 -53.57
N ARG A 3 -35.86 23.86 -52.83
CA ARG A 3 -35.96 23.88 -51.37
C ARG A 3 -34.62 23.41 -50.81
N ALA A 4 -33.86 24.33 -50.21
CA ALA A 4 -32.68 24.00 -49.42
C ALA A 4 -33.14 23.56 -48.01
N ILE A 5 -32.69 22.38 -47.58
CA ILE A 5 -32.92 21.85 -46.23
C ILE A 5 -31.63 22.11 -45.43
N PRO A 6 -31.67 22.81 -44.29
CA PRO A 6 -30.49 22.97 -43.46
C PRO A 6 -30.25 21.70 -42.64
N PHE A 7 -29.09 21.07 -42.86
CA PHE A 7 -28.57 19.98 -42.05
C PHE A 7 -27.98 20.57 -40.76
N TYR A 8 -28.68 20.45 -39.64
CA TYR A 8 -28.13 20.80 -38.32
C TYR A 8 -27.23 19.66 -37.83
N LEU A 9 -25.92 19.89 -37.90
CA LEU A 9 -24.89 19.00 -37.35
C LEU A 9 -24.77 19.26 -35.84
N THR A 10 -25.50 18.52 -35.02
CA THR A 10 -25.32 18.50 -33.56
C THR A 10 -24.01 17.78 -33.20
N ILE A 11 -22.96 18.54 -32.95
CA ILE A 11 -21.71 18.04 -32.36
C ILE A 11 -21.96 17.76 -30.88
N LEU A 12 -22.17 16.49 -30.54
CA LEU A 12 -22.14 15.97 -29.17
C LEU A 12 -20.70 16.04 -28.66
N ILE A 13 -20.36 17.14 -27.98
CA ILE A 13 -19.10 17.24 -27.23
C ILE A 13 -19.25 16.36 -25.99
N ALA A 14 -18.78 15.12 -26.09
CA ALA A 14 -18.59 14.25 -24.93
C ALA A 14 -17.54 14.90 -24.02
N LEU A 15 -18.00 15.67 -23.04
CA LEU A 15 -17.12 16.16 -21.98
C LEU A 15 -16.53 14.94 -21.29
N PRO A 16 -15.19 14.84 -21.14
CA PRO A 16 -14.61 13.80 -20.33
C PRO A 16 -15.18 13.99 -18.92
N SER A 17 -15.90 12.97 -18.44
CA SER A 17 -16.29 12.90 -17.03
C SER A 17 -15.00 12.90 -16.22
N CYS A 18 -14.58 14.09 -15.78
CA CYS A 18 -13.64 14.25 -14.71
C CYS A 18 -14.31 13.64 -13.49
N ALA A 19 -14.05 12.35 -13.25
CA ALA A 19 -14.28 11.74 -11.97
C ALA A 19 -13.65 12.68 -10.93
N ILE A 20 -14.49 13.22 -10.07
CA ILE A 20 -14.07 14.06 -8.96
C ILE A 20 -13.26 13.13 -8.05
N ILE A 21 -11.93 13.17 -8.19
CA ILE A 21 -11.04 12.56 -7.23
C ILE A 21 -11.22 13.39 -5.97
N ASP A 22 -11.96 12.81 -5.02
CA ASP A 22 -12.18 13.42 -3.72
C ASP A 22 -10.82 13.78 -3.12
N LYS A 23 -10.55 15.09 -3.03
CA LYS A 23 -9.33 15.65 -2.42
C LYS A 23 -9.40 15.57 -0.90
N SER A 24 -10.45 14.98 -0.33
CA SER A 24 -10.60 14.73 1.10
C SER A 24 -9.65 13.61 1.55
N ASN A 25 -8.44 14.03 1.91
CA ASN A 25 -7.59 13.57 3.01
C ASN A 25 -6.11 13.54 2.58
N LYS A 26 -5.59 14.70 2.18
CA LYS A 26 -4.16 14.94 1.92
C LYS A 26 -3.36 15.13 3.21
N ASN A 27 -3.59 14.31 4.25
CA ASN A 27 -2.69 14.27 5.38
C ASN A 27 -1.84 12.99 5.32
N PRO A 28 -0.62 13.06 4.74
CA PRO A 28 0.11 11.89 4.26
C PRO A 28 0.68 10.99 5.36
N HIS A 29 0.50 11.31 6.64
CA HIS A 29 1.30 10.70 7.69
C HIS A 29 0.59 9.70 8.61
N ASN A 30 -0.74 9.73 8.82
CA ASN A 30 -1.29 8.97 9.96
C ASN A 30 -2.74 8.45 9.85
N ALA A 31 -3.40 8.45 8.69
CA ALA A 31 -4.78 7.93 8.60
C ALA A 31 -4.99 7.15 7.30
N LEU A 32 -5.92 6.19 7.30
CA LEU A 32 -6.31 5.41 6.12
C LEU A 32 -6.31 6.28 4.89
N LEU A 33 -5.34 6.05 4.00
CA LEU A 33 -5.42 6.59 2.67
C LEU A 33 -6.59 5.86 2.01
N THR A 34 -7.69 6.60 1.90
CA THR A 34 -8.98 6.21 1.36
C THR A 34 -8.84 5.75 -0.10
N SER A 35 -9.95 5.28 -0.66
CA SER A 35 -10.17 4.95 -2.08
C SER A 35 -9.67 5.99 -3.11
N GLY A 36 -9.11 7.13 -2.70
CA GLY A 36 -8.61 8.20 -3.56
C GLY A 36 -7.56 7.77 -4.60
N TYR A 37 -6.81 6.69 -4.36
CA TYR A 37 -5.92 6.10 -5.36
C TYR A 37 -6.59 5.02 -6.24
N GLY A 38 -7.79 4.58 -5.88
CA GLY A 38 -8.55 3.51 -6.52
C GLY A 38 -7.90 2.12 -6.38
N VAL A 39 -7.06 1.91 -5.36
CA VAL A 39 -6.43 0.61 -5.05
C VAL A 39 -7.25 -0.17 -4.02
N LEU A 40 -7.78 0.51 -3.01
CA LEU A 40 -8.55 -0.07 -1.92
C LEU A 40 -10.04 0.09 -2.19
N SER A 41 -10.78 -1.02 -2.09
CA SER A 41 -12.23 -1.06 -2.06
C SER A 41 -12.75 -0.78 -0.63
N ASN A 42 -14.05 -0.51 -0.50
CA ASN A 42 -14.68 -0.38 0.82
C ASN A 42 -14.52 -1.66 1.66
N LYS A 43 -14.59 -2.84 1.03
CA LYS A 43 -14.36 -4.13 1.69
C LYS A 43 -12.95 -4.25 2.27
N ASP A 44 -11.93 -3.75 1.55
CA ASP A 44 -10.56 -3.75 2.06
C ASP A 44 -10.44 -2.88 3.31
N ILE A 45 -11.07 -1.72 3.30
CA ILE A 45 -11.10 -0.76 4.40
C ILE A 45 -11.80 -1.37 5.62
N GLU A 46 -12.97 -1.97 5.42
CA GLU A 46 -13.76 -2.60 6.49
C GLU A 46 -13.07 -3.83 7.09
N SER A 47 -12.40 -4.63 6.25
CA SER A 47 -11.65 -5.80 6.72
C SER A 47 -10.43 -5.43 7.56
N ALA A 48 -9.86 -4.23 7.37
CA ALA A 48 -8.75 -3.76 8.18
C ALA A 48 -9.21 -3.27 9.56
N SER A 49 -10.44 -2.75 9.66
CA SER A 49 -10.97 -2.23 10.91
C SER A 49 -11.67 -3.28 11.77
N ASP A 50 -11.78 -4.55 11.36
CA ASP A 50 -12.54 -5.60 12.06
C ASP A 50 -13.97 -5.17 12.42
N GLY A 51 -14.60 -4.37 11.55
CA GLY A 51 -15.91 -3.78 11.83
C GLY A 51 -15.92 -2.75 12.97
N MET A 52 -14.77 -2.38 13.53
CA MET A 52 -14.64 -1.38 14.58
C MET A 52 -14.63 0.07 14.05
N VAL A 53 -14.92 0.97 14.99
CA VAL A 53 -15.34 2.37 14.84
C VAL A 53 -14.51 3.18 13.85
N LYS A 54 -15.21 3.85 12.93
CA LYS A 54 -14.70 5.00 12.15
C LYS A 54 -14.84 6.25 13.03
N PRO A 55 -13.81 7.12 13.13
CA PRO A 55 -12.57 7.13 12.36
C PRO A 55 -11.47 6.23 12.94
N VAL A 56 -10.59 5.69 12.07
CA VAL A 56 -9.39 4.98 12.51
C VAL A 56 -8.44 5.97 13.18
N PRO A 57 -7.94 5.68 14.40
CA PRO A 57 -7.07 6.60 15.15
C PRO A 57 -5.78 6.90 14.38
N PRO A 58 -5.03 7.95 14.72
CA PRO A 58 -3.71 8.16 14.14
C PRO A 58 -2.75 7.01 14.46
N TYR A 59 -1.66 6.89 13.70
CA TYR A 59 -0.58 5.96 14.02
C TYR A 59 -0.18 6.09 15.49
N THR A 60 -0.27 4.97 16.20
CA THR A 60 0.17 4.85 17.58
C THR A 60 1.15 3.68 17.65
N PRO A 61 2.42 3.91 18.00
CA PRO A 61 3.40 2.83 18.16
C PRO A 61 2.85 1.75 19.11
N ASN A 62 3.11 0.48 18.80
CA ASN A 62 2.65 -0.68 19.58
C ASN A 62 1.13 -0.83 19.72
N SER A 63 0.33 -0.14 18.89
CA SER A 63 -1.11 -0.38 18.87
C SER A 63 -1.47 -1.66 18.12
N SER A 64 -2.59 -2.27 18.47
CA SER A 64 -3.14 -3.46 17.79
C SER A 64 -3.95 -3.12 16.54
N TYR A 65 -4.13 -1.84 16.22
CA TYR A 65 -4.89 -1.42 15.05
C TYR A 65 -4.15 -1.75 13.75
N ARG A 66 -4.92 -2.15 12.74
CA ARG A 66 -4.40 -2.37 11.39
C ARG A 66 -4.64 -1.16 10.51
N TYR A 67 -3.61 -0.76 9.77
CA TYR A 67 -3.62 0.45 8.97
C TYR A 67 -3.29 0.16 7.52
N TRP A 68 -4.19 0.54 6.62
CA TRP A 68 -3.85 0.69 5.22
C TRP A 68 -3.09 1.99 4.98
N GLN A 69 -1.91 1.90 4.37
CA GLN A 69 -1.11 3.03 3.91
C GLN A 69 -0.71 2.84 2.45
N CYS A 70 -0.92 3.87 1.63
CA CYS A 70 -0.62 3.83 0.21
C CYS A 70 0.55 4.73 -0.14
N PHE A 71 1.50 4.21 -0.90
CA PHE A 71 2.74 4.87 -1.26
C PHE A 71 2.98 4.83 -2.77
N PRO A 72 3.69 5.82 -3.34
CA PRO A 72 4.21 5.72 -4.69
C PRO A 72 5.12 4.48 -4.80
N THR A 73 4.88 3.60 -5.76
CA THR A 73 5.64 2.34 -5.87
C THR A 73 7.15 2.57 -5.98
N LYS A 74 7.57 3.70 -6.58
CA LYS A 74 8.99 4.09 -6.70
C LYS A 74 9.71 4.33 -5.37
N THR A 75 8.98 4.54 -4.26
CA THR A 75 9.58 4.76 -2.94
C THR A 75 9.68 3.48 -2.12
N VAL A 76 9.21 2.35 -2.67
CA VAL A 76 9.14 1.06 -1.98
C VAL A 76 10.27 0.15 -2.43
N SER A 77 11.08 -0.28 -1.47
CA SER A 77 12.09 -1.32 -1.63
C SER A 77 11.55 -2.63 -1.09
N LEU A 78 11.61 -3.69 -1.90
CA LEU A 78 11.15 -5.03 -1.55
C LEU A 78 12.34 -5.98 -1.61
N LYS A 79 12.64 -6.65 -0.50
CA LYS A 79 13.75 -7.60 -0.40
C LYS A 79 13.33 -8.86 0.34
N CYS A 80 14.07 -9.93 0.11
CA CYS A 80 14.06 -11.13 0.92
C CYS A 80 15.49 -11.32 1.44
N ARG A 81 15.71 -11.12 2.74
CA ARG A 81 17.01 -11.33 3.38
C ARG A 81 17.07 -12.78 3.84
N SER A 82 18.18 -13.44 3.58
CA SER A 82 18.37 -14.85 3.96
C SER A 82 19.50 -15.03 4.94
N TRP A 83 19.33 -15.97 5.86
CA TRP A 83 20.40 -16.46 6.73
C TRP A 83 20.30 -17.98 6.87
N LYS A 84 21.39 -18.59 7.33
CA LYS A 84 21.41 -20.01 7.66
C LYS A 84 20.98 -20.17 9.12
N ASP A 85 19.88 -20.87 9.33
CA ASP A 85 19.51 -21.46 10.61
C ASP A 85 19.97 -22.93 10.61
N ASP A 86 20.21 -23.54 11.76
CA ASP A 86 21.00 -24.76 11.98
C ASP A 86 20.96 -25.82 10.86
N LYS A 87 19.78 -26.04 10.26
CA LYS A 87 19.55 -27.02 9.18
C LYS A 87 18.91 -26.46 7.91
N THR A 88 18.47 -25.21 7.90
CA THR A 88 17.64 -24.65 6.82
C THR A 88 18.02 -23.20 6.51
N ILE A 89 17.96 -22.82 5.23
CA ILE A 89 18.09 -21.41 4.85
C ILE A 89 16.74 -20.73 5.06
N MET A 90 16.71 -19.81 6.01
CA MET A 90 15.55 -19.01 6.33
C MET A 90 15.59 -17.70 5.54
N GLY A 91 14.42 -17.12 5.32
CA GLY A 91 14.20 -15.86 4.64
C GLY A 91 13.22 -14.99 5.42
N GLU A 92 13.50 -13.70 5.46
CA GLU A 92 12.61 -12.67 5.99
C GLU A 92 12.40 -11.62 4.91
N GLY A 93 11.15 -11.30 4.61
CA GLY A 93 10.88 -10.19 3.71
C GLY A 93 11.14 -8.85 4.41
N ASP A 94 11.66 -7.89 3.66
CA ASP A 94 12.02 -6.57 4.14
C ASP A 94 11.42 -5.55 3.16
N ILE A 95 10.34 -4.90 3.60
CA ILE A 95 9.65 -3.86 2.84
C ILE A 95 10.00 -2.52 3.50
N LYS A 96 10.71 -1.67 2.75
CA LYS A 96 11.10 -0.33 3.21
C LYS A 96 10.49 0.75 2.34
N ILE A 97 9.95 1.79 2.96
CA ILE A 97 9.42 2.95 2.26
C ILE A 97 10.13 4.20 2.74
N TYR A 98 10.64 4.98 1.80
CA TYR A 98 11.28 6.26 2.07
C TYR A 98 10.35 7.41 1.67
N SER A 99 9.91 8.21 2.64
CA SER A 99 8.99 9.31 2.41
C SER A 99 9.39 10.52 3.26
N ASN A 100 9.98 11.54 2.62
CA ASN A 100 10.45 12.76 3.27
C ASN A 100 11.47 12.50 4.41
N ASP A 101 11.07 12.78 5.65
CA ASP A 101 11.85 12.61 6.88
C ASP A 101 11.43 11.35 7.65
N GLU A 102 10.58 10.52 7.04
CA GLU A 102 10.10 9.27 7.60
C GLU A 102 10.55 8.07 6.77
N GLN A 103 10.84 6.99 7.48
CA GLN A 103 11.06 5.68 6.89
C GLN A 103 10.07 4.69 7.52
N HIS A 104 9.36 3.94 6.69
CA HIS A 104 8.51 2.86 7.17
C HIS A 104 9.23 1.53 6.92
N GLU A 105 9.33 0.70 7.94
CA GLU A 105 9.90 -0.64 7.87
C GLU A 105 8.82 -1.66 8.22
N TYR A 106 8.46 -2.49 7.25
CA TYR A 106 7.47 -3.54 7.37
C TYR A 106 8.20 -4.88 7.46
N GLY A 107 8.21 -5.44 8.66
CA GLY A 107 8.79 -6.74 8.99
C GLY A 107 7.75 -7.85 9.00
N PHE A 108 8.23 -9.09 8.90
CA PHE A 108 7.39 -10.27 8.90
C PHE A 108 7.12 -10.72 10.33
N ARG A 109 5.98 -11.38 10.54
CA ARG A 109 5.65 -11.97 11.85
C ARG A 109 6.65 -13.05 12.27
N ARG A 110 7.23 -13.76 11.29
CA ARG A 110 8.28 -14.76 11.48
C ARG A 110 9.09 -14.93 10.20
N ALA A 111 10.27 -15.51 10.35
CA ALA A 111 11.03 -16.05 9.24
C ALA A 111 10.28 -17.20 8.55
N TRP A 112 10.44 -17.31 7.24
CA TRP A 112 9.99 -18.46 6.48
C TRP A 112 11.17 -19.23 5.90
N GLU A 113 10.93 -20.42 5.39
CA GLU A 113 11.89 -21.03 4.48
C GLU A 113 12.16 -20.11 3.28
N ILE A 114 13.40 -20.07 2.82
CA ILE A 114 13.82 -19.14 1.77
C ILE A 114 12.98 -19.23 0.49
N GLN A 115 12.47 -20.42 0.15
CA GLN A 115 11.62 -20.60 -1.03
C GLN A 115 10.30 -19.87 -0.90
N HIS A 116 9.70 -19.88 0.30
CA HIS A 116 8.45 -19.17 0.55
C HIS A 116 8.66 -17.65 0.49
N CYS A 117 9.73 -17.15 1.12
CA CYS A 117 10.10 -15.73 1.04
C CYS A 117 10.35 -15.26 -0.40
N LYS A 118 11.03 -16.08 -1.22
CA LYS A 118 11.23 -15.81 -2.67
C LYS A 118 9.93 -15.82 -3.45
N LYS A 119 8.98 -16.70 -3.12
CA LYS A 119 7.65 -16.76 -3.75
C LYS A 119 6.87 -15.45 -3.51
N HIS A 120 6.85 -14.95 -2.27
CA HIS A 120 6.24 -13.64 -1.96
C HIS A 120 6.95 -12.50 -2.69
N LEU A 121 8.29 -12.45 -2.65
CA LEU A 121 9.05 -11.41 -3.35
C LEU A 121 8.74 -11.39 -4.86
N LYS A 122 8.67 -12.57 -5.50
CA LYS A 122 8.30 -12.69 -6.92
C LYS A 122 6.89 -12.12 -7.15
N THR A 123 5.92 -12.53 -6.34
CA THR A 123 4.53 -12.06 -6.42
C THR A 123 4.46 -10.54 -6.28
N TRP A 124 5.17 -9.98 -5.30
CA TRP A 124 5.20 -8.53 -5.10
C TRP A 124 5.79 -7.78 -6.28
N ILE A 125 6.91 -8.26 -6.83
CA ILE A 125 7.52 -7.67 -8.03
C ILE A 125 6.51 -7.69 -9.19
N GLU A 126 5.79 -8.80 -9.38
CA GLU A 126 4.79 -8.93 -10.43
C GLU A 126 3.62 -7.95 -10.27
N ILE A 127 3.02 -7.85 -9.07
CA ILE A 127 1.87 -6.97 -8.83
C ILE A 127 2.25 -5.50 -8.71
N THR A 128 3.50 -5.18 -8.39
CA THR A 128 4.02 -3.80 -8.34
C THR A 128 4.62 -3.32 -9.66
N LYS A 129 4.98 -4.22 -10.58
CA LYS A 129 5.48 -3.85 -11.91
C LYS A 129 4.53 -2.88 -12.59
N ASN A 130 5.01 -1.69 -12.95
CA ASN A 130 4.23 -0.61 -13.58
C ASN A 130 3.04 -0.08 -12.77
N ALA A 131 2.87 -0.50 -11.52
CA ALA A 131 1.91 0.15 -10.62
C ALA A 131 2.47 1.50 -10.19
N LYS A 132 1.61 2.53 -10.14
CA LYS A 132 1.99 3.86 -9.64
C LYS A 132 1.93 3.91 -8.11
N ILE A 133 0.98 3.17 -7.54
CA ILE A 133 0.66 3.17 -6.11
C ILE A 133 0.61 1.71 -5.64
N VAL A 134 1.15 1.47 -4.45
CA VAL A 134 1.01 0.24 -3.69
C VAL A 134 0.46 0.59 -2.31
N CYS A 135 -0.49 -0.18 -1.82
CA CYS A 135 -1.02 -0.05 -0.47
C CYS A 135 -0.56 -1.24 0.38
N LEU A 136 -0.17 -0.96 1.61
CA LEU A 136 0.30 -1.93 2.59
C LEU A 136 -0.64 -1.90 3.78
N LEU A 137 -1.03 -3.08 4.26
CA LEU A 137 -1.69 -3.26 5.54
C LEU A 137 -0.65 -3.74 6.53
N GLY A 138 -0.62 -3.10 7.70
CA GLY A 138 0.20 -3.58 8.81
C GLY A 138 -0.27 -3.08 10.16
N VAL A 139 0.32 -3.68 11.20
CA VAL A 139 0.13 -3.33 12.62
C VAL A 139 1.36 -2.54 13.10
N PRO A 140 1.20 -1.40 13.79
CA PRO A 140 2.32 -0.67 14.38
C PRO A 140 3.15 -1.52 15.34
N ALA A 141 4.46 -1.57 15.12
CA ALA A 141 5.39 -2.34 15.94
C ALA A 141 6.31 -1.48 16.80
N GLY A 142 6.52 -0.20 16.45
CA GLY A 142 7.43 0.67 17.20
C GLY A 142 7.81 1.92 16.43
N GLN A 143 8.44 2.87 17.11
CA GLN A 143 8.97 4.07 16.48
C GLN A 143 10.30 4.44 17.11
N GLU A 144 11.26 4.83 16.29
CA GLU A 144 12.56 5.32 16.74
C GLU A 144 13.01 6.51 15.87
N ASP A 145 13.75 7.44 16.45
CA ASP A 145 14.40 8.52 15.71
C ASP A 145 15.88 8.17 15.52
N LYS A 146 16.36 8.17 14.27
CA LYS A 146 17.77 7.93 13.94
C LYS A 146 18.37 9.12 13.22
N ALA A 147 19.66 9.37 13.48
CA ALA A 147 20.46 10.27 12.68
C ALA A 147 21.08 9.49 11.50
N ILE A 148 20.63 9.78 10.28
CA ILE A 148 21.15 9.17 9.04
C ILE A 148 21.72 10.30 8.20
N HIS A 149 23.04 10.27 7.93
CA HIS A 149 23.76 11.31 7.19
C HIS A 149 23.46 12.73 7.70
N SER A 150 23.56 12.93 9.03
CA SER A 150 23.30 14.22 9.70
C SER A 150 21.86 14.73 9.59
N LYS A 151 20.91 13.92 9.09
CA LYS A 151 19.48 14.22 9.08
C LYS A 151 18.75 13.36 10.09
N LYS A 152 17.84 13.95 10.86
CA LYS A 152 16.93 13.21 11.73
C LYS A 152 15.87 12.52 10.86
N VAL A 153 15.78 11.20 10.98
CA VAL A 153 14.80 10.35 10.30
C VAL A 153 13.99 9.60 11.34
N THR A 154 12.66 9.70 11.28
CA THR A 154 11.77 8.90 12.13
C THR A 154 11.47 7.58 11.43
N ILE A 155 11.86 6.47 12.05
CA ILE A 155 11.56 5.12 11.57
C ILE A 155 10.30 4.62 12.26
N LYS A 156 9.27 4.30 11.45
CA LYS A 156 8.04 3.66 11.90
C LYS A 156 8.10 2.17 11.55
N GLY A 157 8.13 1.32 12.57
CA GLY A 157 8.11 -0.13 12.43
C GLY A 157 6.68 -0.66 12.31
N TRP A 158 6.50 -1.66 11.44
CA TRP A 158 5.23 -2.30 11.15
C TRP A 158 5.41 -3.81 11.07
N VAL A 159 4.40 -4.54 11.54
CA VAL A 159 4.20 -5.95 11.19
C VAL A 159 3.37 -5.99 9.92
N TRP A 160 3.92 -6.55 8.85
CA TRP A 160 3.25 -6.67 7.56
C TRP A 160 2.16 -7.73 7.58
N ASP A 161 1.00 -7.39 7.00
CA ASP A 161 -0.11 -8.31 6.76
C ASP A 161 -0.44 -8.48 5.27
N ARG A 162 -0.62 -7.37 4.54
CA ARG A 162 -1.04 -7.41 3.12
C ARG A 162 -0.36 -6.36 2.27
N LEU A 163 -0.16 -6.66 0.99
CA LEU A 163 0.29 -5.76 -0.05
C LEU A 163 -0.73 -5.78 -1.18
N LYS A 164 -1.19 -4.62 -1.64
CA LYS A 164 -2.19 -4.51 -2.70
C LYS A 164 -1.85 -3.44 -3.71
N THR A 165 -2.08 -3.72 -4.98
CA THR A 165 -2.07 -2.75 -6.08
C THR A 165 -3.36 -2.90 -6.88
N LYS A 166 -3.55 -2.09 -7.93
CA LYS A 166 -4.67 -2.31 -8.87
C LYS A 166 -4.56 -3.63 -9.64
N LYS A 167 -3.38 -4.26 -9.68
CA LYS A 167 -3.13 -5.48 -10.43
C LYS A 167 -3.38 -6.76 -9.64
N GLY A 168 -3.28 -6.68 -8.31
CA GLY A 168 -3.37 -7.86 -7.46
C GLY A 168 -3.07 -7.56 -6.00
N CYS A 169 -3.12 -8.61 -5.21
CA CYS A 169 -2.94 -8.59 -3.76
C CYS A 169 -2.06 -9.78 -3.38
N ASP A 170 -1.25 -9.59 -2.35
CA ASP A 170 -0.55 -10.67 -1.66
C ASP A 170 -0.64 -10.48 -0.14
N SER A 171 -0.69 -11.58 0.61
CA SER A 171 -0.97 -11.59 2.04
C SER A 171 -0.05 -12.54 2.79
N TYR A 172 0.23 -12.19 4.05
CA TYR A 172 0.98 -13.04 4.95
C TYR A 172 0.22 -14.34 5.27
N PHE A 173 -1.10 -14.25 5.42
CA PHE A 173 -1.99 -15.40 5.60
C PHE A 173 -2.60 -15.81 4.26
N GLU A 174 -2.55 -17.10 3.94
CA GLU A 174 -3.14 -17.64 2.72
C GLU A 174 -4.67 -17.43 2.71
N GLY A 175 -5.21 -16.90 1.61
CA GLY A 175 -6.64 -16.64 1.44
C GLY A 175 -7.12 -15.23 1.84
N ASP A 176 -6.28 -14.40 2.47
CA ASP A 176 -6.65 -13.05 2.93
C ASP A 176 -6.67 -11.98 1.82
N CYS A 177 -6.30 -12.37 0.60
CA CYS A 177 -6.38 -11.57 -0.61
C CYS A 177 -7.50 -12.10 -1.53
N PRO A 178 -8.68 -11.45 -1.55
CA PRO A 178 -9.78 -11.80 -2.45
C PRO A 178 -9.58 -11.30 -3.88
#